data_AF-A0A9E5TGU9-F1
#
_entry.id   AF-A0A9E5TGU9-F1
#
_cell.length_a   1.000
_cell.length_b   1.000
_cell.length_c   1.000
_cell.angle_alpha   90.00
_cell.angle_beta   90.00
_cell.angle_gamma   90.00
#
_symmetry.space_group_name_H-M   'P 1'
#
loop_
_entity.id
_entity.type
_entity.pdbx_description
1 polymer ?
#
loop_
_entity_poly.entity_id
_entity_poly.type
_entity_poly.pdbx_seq_one_letter_code
_entity_poly.pdbx_strand_id
1 'polypeptide(L)'
;GGHVGAEPPTWVESAPDGFTPPPFKWDEQRRAHPRAELDALYAHLYGLTREELDYILDTFPIVRRKDEERYGEYRTKRLVLENYDALEPLSH
;
A
#
# COMPACT_ATOMS: atom_id res chain seq x y z
N GLY A 1 11.63 -6.61 9.03
CA GLY A 1 10.54 -6.93 9.97
C GLY A 1 11.17 -7.51 11.21
N GLY A 2 10.85 -6.97 12.39
CA GLY A 2 11.59 -7.24 13.63
C GLY A 2 11.61 -8.72 14.01
N HIS A 3 12.81 -9.31 14.02
CA HIS A 3 13.05 -10.60 14.64
C HIS A 3 12.98 -10.44 16.16
N VAL A 4 12.18 -11.27 16.83
CA VAL A 4 12.17 -11.34 18.30
C VAL A 4 13.51 -11.96 18.74
N GLY A 5 14.31 -11.22 19.51
CA GLY A 5 15.58 -11.70 20.05
C GLY A 5 16.84 -11.40 19.22
N ALA A 6 16.77 -10.52 18.21
CA ALA A 6 17.98 -10.05 17.53
C ALA A 6 18.70 -9.01 18.38
N GLU A 7 19.93 -9.30 18.81
CA GLU A 7 20.79 -8.28 19.40
C GLU A 7 21.19 -7.26 18.34
N PRO A 8 21.15 -5.95 18.65
CA PRO A 8 21.50 -4.91 17.71
C PRO A 8 22.99 -5.03 17.33
N PRO A 9 23.36 -4.80 16.06
CA PRO A 9 24.76 -4.82 15.65
C PRO A 9 25.61 -3.76 16.36
N THR A 10 26.90 -4.03 16.47
CA THR A 10 27.88 -3.21 17.23
C THR A 10 28.06 -1.77 16.73
N TRP A 11 27.53 -1.44 15.55
CA TRP A 11 27.56 -0.10 14.94
C TRP A 11 26.32 0.75 15.24
N VAL A 12 25.35 0.25 16.01
CA VAL A 12 24.18 1.03 16.43
C VAL A 12 24.54 1.84 17.67
N GLU A 13 24.83 3.13 17.47
CA GLU A 13 25.00 4.08 18.57
C GLU A 13 23.65 4.25 19.30
N SER A 14 23.62 3.91 20.58
CA SER A 14 22.43 4.08 21.40
C SER A 14 22.27 5.56 21.73
N ALA A 15 21.24 6.21 21.19
CA ALA A 15 20.91 7.58 21.57
C ALA A 15 20.56 7.65 23.07
N PRO A 16 21.06 8.66 23.82
CA PRO A 16 20.95 8.72 25.28
C PRO A 16 19.51 8.71 25.82
N ASP A 17 18.53 9.16 25.04
CA ASP A 17 17.10 9.19 25.42
C ASP A 17 16.25 8.15 24.69
N GLY A 18 16.88 7.15 24.06
CA GLY A 18 16.34 5.80 23.87
C GLY A 18 14.88 5.66 23.45
N PHE A 19 14.41 6.40 22.44
CA PHE A 19 13.17 6.06 21.75
C PHE A 19 13.47 5.76 20.28
N THR A 20 14.02 4.58 20.02
CA THR A 20 13.85 3.96 18.71
C THR A 20 12.40 3.48 18.69
N PRO A 21 11.45 4.13 17.98
CA PRO A 21 10.13 3.53 17.82
C PRO A 21 10.36 2.11 17.31
N PRO A 22 9.72 1.09 17.91
CA PRO A 22 9.93 -0.28 17.48
C PRO A 22 9.76 -0.32 15.96
N PRO A 23 10.63 -1.03 15.22
CA PRO A 23 10.60 -1.02 13.77
C PRO A 23 9.17 -1.26 13.32
N PHE A 24 8.65 -0.38 12.46
CA PHE A 24 7.25 -0.39 12.04
C PHE A 24 6.85 -1.83 11.70
N LYS A 25 5.92 -2.40 12.47
CA LYS A 25 5.46 -3.77 12.22
C LYS A 25 4.86 -3.81 10.83
N TRP A 26 5.33 -4.76 10.01
CA TRP A 26 4.77 -4.97 8.68
C TRP A 26 3.36 -5.51 8.85
N ASP A 27 2.39 -4.69 8.48
CA ASP A 27 0.97 -5.03 8.54
C ASP A 27 0.40 -4.86 7.14
N GLU A 28 0.09 -5.97 6.50
CA GLU A 28 -0.43 -5.98 5.12
C GLU A 28 -1.80 -5.32 5.02
N GLN A 29 -2.67 -5.50 6.02
CA GLN A 29 -4.01 -4.92 6.01
C GLN A 29 -3.94 -3.41 6.17
N ARG A 30 -3.15 -2.93 7.15
CA ARG A 30 -2.94 -1.48 7.33
C ARG A 30 -2.32 -0.86 6.09
N ARG A 31 -1.36 -1.52 5.45
CA ARG A 31 -0.69 -0.98 4.25
C ARG A 31 -1.54 -1.06 2.99
N ALA A 32 -2.63 -1.80 2.97
CA ALA A 32 -3.50 -1.89 1.79
C ALA A 32 -4.18 -0.55 1.50
N HIS A 33 -4.68 0.14 2.52
CA HIS A 33 -5.40 1.41 2.34
C HIS A 33 -4.50 2.56 1.84
N PRO A 34 -3.35 2.87 2.47
CA PRO A 34 -2.46 3.92 1.96
C PRO A 34 -1.86 3.60 0.59
N ARG A 35 -1.71 2.32 0.25
CA ARG A 35 -1.29 1.93 -1.10
C ARG A 35 -2.38 2.24 -2.13
N ALA A 36 -3.62 1.87 -1.84
CA ALA A 36 -4.75 2.16 -2.73
C ALA A 36 -4.96 3.67 -2.93
N GLU A 37 -4.82 4.46 -1.87
CA GLU A 37 -4.86 5.93 -1.94
C GLU A 37 -3.75 6.49 -2.84
N LEU A 38 -2.52 6.01 -2.69
CA LEU A 38 -1.40 6.42 -3.55
C LEU A 38 -1.61 6.03 -5.01
N ASP A 39 -2.05 4.81 -5.29
CA ASP A 39 -2.32 4.34 -6.66
C ASP A 39 -3.38 5.21 -7.34
N ALA A 40 -4.45 5.57 -6.61
CA ALA A 40 -5.49 6.47 -7.09
C ALA A 40 -4.98 7.90 -7.32
N LEU A 41 -4.16 8.45 -6.42
CA LEU A 41 -3.51 9.75 -6.60
C LEU A 41 -2.62 9.78 -7.84
N TYR A 42 -1.84 8.72 -8.07
CA TYR A 42 -1.00 8.61 -9.27
C TYR A 42 -1.86 8.53 -10.54
N ALA A 43 -2.97 7.80 -10.52
CA ALA A 43 -3.87 7.74 -11.66
C ALA A 43 -4.41 9.13 -12.04
N HIS A 44 -4.85 9.92 -11.06
CA HIS A 44 -5.24 11.32 -11.27
C HIS A 44 -4.08 12.18 -11.77
N LEU A 45 -2.89 12.04 -11.18
CA LEU A 45 -1.69 12.80 -11.58
C LEU A 45 -1.28 12.51 -13.04
N TYR A 46 -1.41 11.27 -13.48
CA TYR A 46 -1.11 10.87 -14.85
C TYR A 46 -2.29 11.07 -15.82
N GLY A 47 -3.42 11.57 -15.34
CA GLY A 47 -4.61 11.84 -16.16
C GLY A 47 -5.27 10.58 -16.70
N LEU A 48 -5.12 9.44 -16.02
CA LEU A 48 -5.79 8.19 -16.38
C LEU A 48 -7.29 8.34 -16.15
N THR A 49 -8.11 7.82 -17.06
CA THR A 49 -9.53 7.63 -16.78
C THR A 49 -9.75 6.48 -15.80
N ARG A 50 -10.96 6.41 -15.23
CA ARG A 50 -11.36 5.30 -14.37
C ARG A 50 -11.27 3.96 -15.10
N GLU A 51 -11.68 3.91 -16.36
CA GLU A 51 -11.65 2.72 -17.21
C GLU A 51 -10.22 2.29 -17.56
N GLU A 52 -9.33 3.25 -17.81
CA GLU A 52 -7.91 2.97 -18.05
C GLU A 52 -7.24 2.38 -16.80
N LEU A 53 -7.53 2.96 -15.63
CA LEU A 53 -7.06 2.43 -14.36
C LEU A 53 -7.60 1.01 -14.09
N ASP A 54 -8.89 0.78 -14.32
CA ASP A 54 -9.53 -0.54 -14.20
C ASP A 54 -8.84 -1.59 -15.06
N TYR A 55 -8.54 -1.24 -16.32
CA TYR A 55 -7.83 -2.09 -17.27
C TYR A 55 -6.39 -2.37 -16.83
N ILE A 56 -5.64 -1.35 -16.39
CA ILE A 56 -4.27 -1.51 -15.89
C ILE A 56 -4.25 -2.48 -14.71
N LEU A 57 -5.19 -2.35 -13.76
CA LEU A 57 -5.28 -3.24 -12.59
C LEU A 57 -5.53 -4.70 -12.99
N ASP A 58 -6.24 -4.95 -14.08
CA ASP A 58 -6.46 -6.31 -14.61
C ASP A 58 -5.21 -6.94 -15.24
N THR A 59 -4.16 -6.17 -15.53
CA THR A 59 -2.87 -6.69 -16.04
C THR A 59 -2.00 -7.35 -14.96
N PHE A 60 -2.44 -7.35 -13.69
CA PHE A 60 -1.71 -7.94 -12.56
C PHE A 60 -2.35 -9.25 -12.05
N PRO A 61 -2.29 -10.37 -12.81
CA PRO A 61 -3.00 -11.61 -12.50
C PRO A 61 -2.54 -12.27 -11.19
N ILE A 62 -1.27 -12.07 -10.81
CA ILE A 62 -0.72 -12.62 -9.57
C ILE A 62 -1.35 -11.93 -8.34
N VAL A 63 -1.54 -10.62 -8.40
CA VAL A 63 -2.16 -9.84 -7.30
C VAL A 63 -3.62 -10.25 -7.18
N ARG A 64 -4.33 -10.30 -8.30
CA ARG A 64 -5.72 -10.77 -8.37
C ARG A 64 -5.92 -12.13 -7.71
N ARG A 65 -5.13 -13.13 -8.13
CA ARG A 65 -5.25 -14.49 -7.56
C ARG A 65 -5.01 -14.50 -6.06
N LYS A 66 -4.00 -13.78 -5.56
CA LYS A 66 -3.69 -13.71 -4.12
C LYS A 66 -4.82 -13.04 -3.33
N ASP A 67 -5.43 -12.01 -3.89
CA ASP A 67 -6.57 -11.34 -3.25
C ASP A 67 -7.81 -12.23 -3.27
N GLU A 68 -8.11 -12.90 -4.39
CA GLU A 68 -9.24 -13.83 -4.49
C GLU A 68 -9.07 -15.01 -3.51
N GLU A 69 -7.86 -15.58 -3.40
CA GLU A 69 -7.55 -16.66 -2.44
C GLU A 69 -7.73 -16.23 -0.98
N ARG A 70 -7.40 -14.97 -0.65
CA ARG A 70 -7.39 -14.49 0.74
C ARG A 70 -8.69 -13.79 1.16
N TYR A 71 -9.35 -13.09 0.24
CA TYR A 71 -10.48 -12.20 0.51
C TYR A 71 -11.74 -12.57 -0.29
N GLY A 72 -11.65 -13.49 -1.26
CA GLY A 72 -12.79 -13.88 -2.11
C GLY A 72 -13.15 -12.87 -3.20
N GLU A 73 -12.38 -11.79 -3.34
CA GLU A 73 -12.55 -10.73 -4.33
C GLU A 73 -11.19 -10.16 -4.74
N TYR A 74 -11.14 -9.44 -5.86
CA TYR A 74 -9.96 -8.63 -6.21
C TYR A 74 -9.92 -7.34 -5.38
N ARG A 75 -9.70 -7.50 -4.06
CA ARG A 75 -9.81 -6.43 -3.05
C ARG A 75 -8.95 -5.21 -3.37
N THR A 76 -7.73 -5.40 -3.88
CA THR A 76 -6.84 -4.30 -4.28
C THR A 76 -7.49 -3.44 -5.36
N LYS A 77 -8.06 -4.06 -6.40
CA LYS A 77 -8.74 -3.34 -7.48
C LYS A 77 -9.93 -2.53 -6.95
N ARG A 78 -10.76 -3.14 -6.10
CA ARG A 78 -11.89 -2.45 -5.46
C ARG A 78 -11.42 -1.22 -4.66
N LEU A 79 -10.43 -1.38 -3.78
CA LEU A 79 -9.92 -0.29 -2.95
C LEU A 79 -9.32 0.84 -3.77
N VAL A 80 -8.55 0.54 -4.81
CA VAL A 80 -7.93 1.56 -5.69
C VAL A 80 -9.01 2.35 -6.41
N LEU A 81 -10.00 1.69 -7.01
CA LEU A 81 -11.09 2.35 -7.73
C LEU A 81 -11.99 3.17 -6.79
N GLU A 82 -12.27 2.67 -5.59
CA GLU A 82 -13.01 3.43 -4.57
C GLU A 82 -12.25 4.71 -4.16
N ASN A 83 -10.93 4.65 -3.99
CA ASN A 83 -10.13 5.83 -3.71
C ASN A 83 -10.08 6.77 -4.90
N TYR A 84 -9.98 6.24 -6.12
CA TYR A 84 -10.01 7.04 -7.34
C TYR A 84 -11.32 7.83 -7.46
N ASP A 85 -12.46 7.18 -7.20
CA ASP A 85 -13.79 7.79 -7.22
C ASP A 85 -13.99 8.80 -6.07
N ALA A 86 -13.34 8.60 -4.92
CA ALA A 86 -13.45 9.48 -3.76
C ALA A 86 -12.52 10.71 -3.81
N LEU A 87 -11.40 10.61 -4.51
CA LEU A 87 -10.47 11.73 -4.70
C LEU A 87 -11.05 12.68 -5.75
N GLU A 88 -11.21 13.95 -5.38
CA GLU A 88 -11.45 14.98 -6.40
C GLU A 88 -10.20 15.07 -7.30
N PRO A 89 -10.36 15.11 -8.63
CA PRO A 89 -9.24 15.37 -9.53
C PRO A 89 -8.56 16.67 -9.09
N LEU A 90 -7.23 16.65 -8.99
CA LEU A 90 -6.46 17.85 -8.71
C LEU A 90 -6.65 18.83 -9.89
N SER A 91 -7.68 19.66 -9.80
CA SER A 91 -7.99 20.68 -10.78
C SER A 91 -6.88 21.74 -10.80
N HIS A 92 -6.29 21.93 -11.98
CA HIS A 92 -5.34 22.99 -12.30
C HIS A 92 -6.03 24.10 -13.08
#